data_AF-A0A7W3U078-F1
#
_entry.id   AF-A0A7W3U078-F1
#
_cell.length_a   1.000
_cell.length_b   1.000
_cell.length_c   1.000
_cell.angle_alpha   90.00
_cell.angle_beta   90.00
_cell.angle_gamma   90.00
#
_symmetry.space_group_name_H-M   'P 1'
#
loop_
_entity.id
_entity.type
_entity.pdbx_description
1 polymer ?
#
loop_
_entity_poly.entity_id
_entity_poly.type
_entity_poly.pdbx_seq_one_letter_code
_entity_poly.pdbx_strand_id
1 'polypeptide(L)'
;MQSYINQVYWGPAWNTYYNGSKVTISAKKEVDFNNPLMVPGKNIIKWSSVYNFQSNKIVPQLPLLRINQRYRISVKASSDPAQGFFTRIVFFNGQGEEINRLEFHNLEKVFTFPVGAVHYEISLVNTGCTSLRFKRLEICPAKLPRNVHENLWFHQPINSTSDQPVNVVVMHDPKRVKKTWEAVGKMLNGLPLQIISIGWQYDGDLAETLIHWLEQQNQLYAHLISTSADLDKILRKVHKASPQTKLLLTEATQDDKLHIDYEIYASRDIPVWSNANLVDPDWNAITHAINGLWGGVKVK
;
A
#
# COMPACT_ATOMS: atom_id res chain seq x y z
N MET A 1 -9.52 12.95 -8.31
CA MET A 1 -10.46 11.84 -8.00
C MET A 1 -9.64 10.77 -7.31
N GLN A 2 -10.08 10.25 -6.16
CA GLN A 2 -9.33 9.25 -5.40
C GLN A 2 -9.14 7.98 -6.22
N SER A 3 -7.91 7.49 -6.30
CA SER A 3 -7.55 6.24 -6.96
C SER A 3 -7.12 5.20 -5.92
N TYR A 4 -7.42 3.94 -6.21
CA TYR A 4 -7.16 2.80 -5.34
C TYR A 4 -6.14 1.86 -5.97
N ILE A 5 -5.25 1.32 -5.13
CA ILE A 5 -4.27 0.30 -5.48
C ILE A 5 -4.62 -0.93 -4.66
N ASN A 6 -5.18 -1.95 -5.29
CA ASN A 6 -5.63 -3.16 -4.61
C ASN A 6 -4.46 -4.10 -4.38
N GLN A 7 -4.31 -4.57 -3.15
CA GLN A 7 -3.29 -5.54 -2.75
C GLN A 7 -3.94 -6.90 -2.53
N VAL A 8 -3.46 -7.90 -3.26
CA VAL A 8 -3.96 -9.27 -3.15
C VAL A 8 -2.86 -10.18 -2.65
N TYR A 9 -3.15 -10.84 -1.54
CA TYR A 9 -2.25 -11.76 -0.85
C TYR A 9 -2.54 -13.19 -1.29
N TRP A 10 -1.70 -14.12 -0.84
CA TRP A 10 -1.88 -15.53 -1.11
C TRP A 10 -3.31 -15.98 -0.82
N GLY A 11 -3.88 -16.70 -1.78
CA GLY A 11 -5.26 -17.14 -1.75
C GLY A 11 -5.53 -18.10 -0.59
N PRO A 12 -6.79 -18.47 -0.39
CA PRO A 12 -7.10 -19.57 0.52
C PRO A 12 -6.43 -20.84 0.03
N ALA A 13 -6.09 -21.71 0.98
CA ALA A 13 -5.28 -22.90 0.79
C ALA A 13 -5.66 -23.68 -0.49
N TRP A 14 -6.95 -23.95 -0.72
CA TRP A 14 -7.44 -24.80 -1.81
C TRP A 14 -7.13 -24.32 -3.24
N ASN A 15 -6.72 -23.05 -3.45
CA ASN A 15 -6.23 -22.57 -4.74
C ASN A 15 -4.73 -22.85 -4.97
N THR A 16 -4.03 -23.37 -3.97
CA THR A 16 -2.59 -23.68 -3.99
C THR A 16 -2.36 -25.11 -4.47
N TYR A 17 -1.33 -25.33 -5.27
CA TYR A 17 -0.88 -26.67 -5.60
C TYR A 17 -0.18 -27.31 -4.41
N TYR A 18 -0.85 -28.20 -3.67
CA TYR A 18 -0.27 -28.82 -2.47
C TYR A 18 0.43 -30.16 -2.70
N ASN A 19 0.20 -30.82 -3.83
CA ASN A 19 0.73 -32.16 -4.06
C ASN A 19 2.27 -32.14 -4.10
N GLY A 20 2.89 -32.59 -3.00
CA GLY A 20 4.34 -32.55 -2.81
C GLY A 20 4.90 -31.17 -2.43
N SER A 21 4.05 -30.19 -2.11
CA SER A 21 4.48 -28.82 -1.80
C SER A 21 4.56 -28.57 -0.30
N LYS A 22 5.64 -27.94 0.14
CA LYS A 22 5.74 -27.31 1.46
C LYS A 22 5.39 -25.82 1.34
N VAL A 23 4.44 -25.35 2.15
CA VAL A 23 3.99 -23.95 2.12
C VAL A 23 3.99 -23.40 3.54
N THR A 24 4.73 -22.32 3.77
CA THR A 24 4.76 -21.58 5.05
C THR A 24 4.28 -20.16 4.83
N ILE A 25 3.46 -19.65 5.75
CA ILE A 25 2.90 -18.29 5.68
C ILE A 25 3.30 -17.54 6.93
N SER A 26 4.00 -16.41 6.77
CA SER A 26 4.43 -15.56 7.89
C SER A 26 3.27 -14.71 8.44
N ALA A 27 3.49 -14.08 9.61
CA ALA A 27 2.54 -13.13 10.19
C ALA A 27 2.20 -11.97 9.24
N LYS A 28 3.19 -11.51 8.44
CA LYS A 28 3.04 -10.48 7.38
C LYS A 28 2.49 -11.03 6.05
N LYS A 29 1.89 -12.22 6.04
CA LYS A 29 1.33 -12.91 4.85
C LYS A 29 2.33 -13.12 3.71
N GLU A 30 3.62 -13.11 4.01
CA GLU A 30 4.62 -13.59 3.05
C GLU A 30 4.55 -15.11 3.00
N VAL A 31 4.71 -15.68 1.82
CA VAL A 31 4.58 -17.11 1.57
C VAL A 31 5.87 -17.64 0.99
N ASP A 32 6.42 -18.67 1.64
CA ASP A 32 7.46 -19.49 1.05
C ASP A 32 6.82 -20.81 0.59
N PHE A 33 6.88 -21.05 -0.71
CA PHE A 33 6.42 -22.26 -1.38
C PHE A 33 7.64 -23.04 -1.88
N ASN A 34 7.69 -24.34 -1.64
CA ASN A 34 8.76 -25.21 -2.10
C ASN A 34 8.19 -26.52 -2.65
N ASN A 35 8.50 -26.82 -3.92
CA ASN A 35 8.18 -28.09 -4.56
C ASN A 35 9.11 -28.32 -5.77
N PRO A 36 10.28 -28.97 -5.58
CA PRO A 36 11.23 -29.24 -6.65
C PRO A 36 10.69 -30.19 -7.74
N LEU A 37 9.63 -30.94 -7.45
CA LEU A 37 9.04 -31.95 -8.34
C LEU A 37 7.71 -31.49 -8.95
N MET A 38 7.34 -30.22 -8.78
CA MET A 38 6.13 -29.70 -9.37
C MET A 38 6.24 -29.71 -10.90
N VAL A 39 5.25 -30.32 -11.56
CA VAL A 39 5.22 -30.40 -13.02
C VAL A 39 5.08 -28.99 -13.63
N PRO A 40 5.91 -28.63 -14.65
CA PRO A 40 5.74 -27.38 -15.39
C PRO A 40 4.34 -27.23 -16.01
N GLY A 41 3.88 -25.99 -16.17
CA GLY A 41 2.58 -25.64 -16.73
C GLY A 41 1.41 -25.70 -15.73
N LYS A 42 1.60 -26.26 -14.53
CA LYS A 42 0.59 -26.25 -13.46
C LYS A 42 0.58 -24.90 -12.73
N ASN A 43 -0.60 -24.48 -12.29
CA ASN A 43 -0.75 -23.28 -11.46
C ASN A 43 -0.20 -23.56 -10.07
N ILE A 44 0.75 -22.75 -9.58
CA ILE A 44 1.22 -22.75 -8.19
C ILE A 44 0.10 -22.24 -7.28
N ILE A 45 -0.55 -21.15 -7.71
CA ILE A 45 -1.65 -20.49 -7.02
C ILE A 45 -2.54 -19.78 -8.05
N LYS A 46 -3.83 -19.67 -7.72
CA LYS A 46 -4.84 -18.96 -8.52
C LYS A 46 -5.71 -18.03 -7.68
N TRP A 47 -6.09 -16.90 -8.26
CA TRP A 47 -7.09 -15.97 -7.74
C TRP A 47 -8.17 -15.72 -8.79
N SER A 48 -9.42 -15.61 -8.36
CA SER A 48 -10.55 -15.20 -9.20
C SER A 48 -11.16 -13.89 -8.71
N SER A 49 -11.70 -13.10 -9.65
CA SER A 49 -12.47 -11.88 -9.39
C SER A 49 -13.91 -12.14 -8.98
N VAL A 50 -14.37 -13.39 -9.11
CA VAL A 50 -15.70 -13.82 -8.69
C VAL A 50 -15.58 -15.14 -7.94
N TYR A 51 -16.23 -15.23 -6.78
CA TYR A 51 -16.40 -16.47 -6.03
C TYR A 51 -17.86 -16.62 -5.67
N ASN A 52 -18.40 -17.83 -5.79
CA ASN A 52 -19.65 -18.17 -5.14
C ASN A 52 -19.38 -18.35 -3.64
N PHE A 53 -19.91 -17.45 -2.81
CA PHE A 53 -19.68 -17.49 -1.36
C PHE A 53 -20.22 -18.79 -0.74
N GLN A 54 -21.35 -19.34 -1.20
CA GLN A 54 -21.92 -20.57 -0.65
C GLN A 54 -21.01 -21.78 -0.85
N SER A 55 -20.32 -21.85 -1.98
CA SER A 55 -19.40 -22.94 -2.31
C SER A 55 -18.01 -22.71 -1.71
N ASN A 56 -17.50 -21.47 -1.79
CA ASN A 56 -16.09 -21.19 -1.55
C ASN A 56 -15.82 -20.60 -0.15
N LYS A 57 -16.86 -20.09 0.53
CA LYS A 57 -16.82 -19.43 1.85
C LYS A 57 -15.79 -18.29 1.96
N ILE A 58 -15.46 -17.67 0.82
CA ILE A 58 -14.49 -16.57 0.72
C ILE A 58 -15.03 -15.47 -0.18
N VAL A 59 -14.53 -14.26 0.06
CA VAL A 59 -14.79 -13.09 -0.79
C VAL A 59 -13.66 -12.94 -1.82
N PRO A 60 -13.96 -12.51 -3.06
CA PRO A 60 -12.94 -12.20 -4.06
C PRO A 60 -11.92 -11.21 -3.54
N GLN A 61 -10.64 -11.49 -3.81
CA GLN A 61 -9.57 -10.55 -3.50
C GLN A 61 -9.23 -9.65 -4.69
N LEU A 62 -9.46 -10.14 -5.92
CA LEU A 62 -9.22 -9.33 -7.11
C LEU A 62 -10.29 -8.22 -7.24
N PRO A 63 -9.90 -6.99 -7.60
CA PRO A 63 -10.84 -5.89 -7.75
C PRO A 63 -11.72 -6.04 -8.99
N LEU A 64 -12.86 -5.35 -8.99
CA LEU A 64 -13.63 -5.14 -10.21
C LEU A 64 -12.87 -4.21 -11.16
N LEU A 65 -12.75 -4.62 -12.41
CA LEU A 65 -12.13 -3.85 -13.48
C LEU A 65 -13.19 -3.34 -14.45
N ARG A 66 -12.98 -2.15 -15.00
CA ARG A 66 -13.89 -1.52 -15.96
C ARG A 66 -13.43 -1.81 -17.38
N ILE A 67 -14.38 -2.14 -18.24
CA ILE A 67 -14.17 -2.38 -19.67
C ILE A 67 -13.44 -1.21 -20.32
N ASN A 68 -12.48 -1.52 -21.19
CA ASN A 68 -11.66 -0.57 -21.94
C ASN A 68 -10.80 0.37 -21.07
N GLN A 69 -10.63 0.06 -19.78
CA GLN A 69 -9.68 0.78 -18.93
C GLN A 69 -8.33 0.06 -18.86
N ARG A 70 -7.26 0.85 -18.78
CA ARG A 70 -5.88 0.35 -18.66
C ARG A 70 -5.49 0.20 -17.20
N TYR A 71 -4.97 -0.97 -16.87
CA TYR A 71 -4.49 -1.33 -15.54
C TYR A 71 -3.03 -1.76 -15.60
N ARG A 72 -2.35 -1.59 -14.48
CA ARG A 72 -1.02 -2.15 -14.23
C ARG A 72 -1.11 -3.15 -13.09
N ILE A 73 -0.56 -4.33 -13.32
CA ILE A 73 -0.33 -5.33 -12.30
C ILE A 73 1.16 -5.34 -11.94
N SER A 74 1.47 -5.38 -10.65
CA SER A 74 2.82 -5.66 -10.12
C SER A 74 2.76 -6.90 -9.23
N VAL A 75 3.68 -7.85 -9.43
CA VAL A 75 3.82 -9.07 -8.63
C VAL A 75 5.07 -8.93 -7.77
N LYS A 76 4.90 -8.92 -6.45
CA LYS A 76 6.01 -8.89 -5.49
C LYS A 76 6.36 -10.32 -5.10
N ALA A 77 7.21 -10.95 -5.90
CA ALA A 77 7.66 -12.32 -5.68
C ALA A 77 9.05 -12.57 -6.28
N SER A 78 9.71 -13.61 -5.81
CA SER A 78 10.99 -14.10 -6.34
C SER A 78 10.99 -15.62 -6.34
N SER A 79 11.63 -16.24 -7.32
CA SER A 79 11.75 -17.70 -7.39
C SER A 79 13.20 -18.14 -7.51
N ASP A 80 13.44 -19.38 -7.12
CA ASP A 80 14.61 -20.16 -7.48
C ASP A 80 14.16 -21.41 -8.27
N PRO A 81 14.74 -21.69 -9.44
CA PRO A 81 15.58 -20.80 -10.24
C PRO A 81 14.87 -19.47 -10.57
N ALA A 82 15.67 -18.44 -10.88
CA ALA A 82 15.13 -17.17 -11.36
C ALA A 82 14.24 -17.41 -12.59
N GLN A 83 13.14 -16.65 -12.71
CA GLN A 83 12.15 -16.83 -13.78
C GLN A 83 11.45 -18.21 -13.78
N GLY A 84 11.46 -18.92 -12.64
CA GLY A 84 10.84 -20.24 -12.48
C GLY A 84 9.31 -20.24 -12.60
N PHE A 85 8.66 -19.09 -12.70
CA PHE A 85 7.24 -18.96 -12.99
C PHE A 85 6.96 -17.83 -13.97
N PHE A 86 5.76 -17.85 -14.57
CA PHE A 86 5.16 -16.67 -15.19
C PHE A 86 3.80 -16.37 -14.58
N THR A 87 3.33 -15.14 -14.80
CA THR A 87 1.98 -14.73 -14.41
C THR A 87 1.05 -14.86 -15.61
N ARG A 88 -0.10 -15.51 -15.39
CA ARG A 88 -1.19 -15.63 -16.37
C ARG A 88 -2.40 -14.83 -15.91
N ILE A 89 -3.02 -14.07 -16.81
CA ILE A 89 -4.34 -13.46 -16.63
C ILE A 89 -5.27 -14.06 -17.68
N VAL A 90 -6.42 -14.58 -17.27
CA VAL A 90 -7.45 -15.11 -18.18
C VAL A 90 -8.73 -14.31 -17.99
N PHE A 91 -9.34 -13.86 -19.08
CA PHE A 91 -10.57 -13.07 -19.10
C PHE A 91 -11.72 -13.90 -19.64
N PHE A 92 -12.88 -13.78 -19.03
CA PHE A 92 -14.01 -14.64 -19.33
C PHE A 92 -15.31 -13.84 -19.53
N ASN A 93 -16.18 -14.35 -20.41
CA ASN A 93 -17.52 -13.79 -20.64
C ASN A 93 -18.53 -14.24 -19.57
N GLY A 94 -19.80 -13.84 -19.74
CA GLY A 94 -20.89 -14.21 -18.83
C GLY A 94 -21.22 -15.71 -18.81
N GLN A 95 -20.84 -16.44 -19.85
CA GLN A 95 -21.04 -17.89 -19.99
C GLN A 95 -19.89 -18.70 -19.37
N GLY A 96 -18.80 -18.05 -18.95
CA GLY A 96 -17.61 -18.73 -18.42
C GLY A 96 -16.59 -19.14 -19.48
N GLU A 97 -16.75 -18.67 -20.72
CA GLU A 97 -15.83 -18.97 -21.81
C GLU A 97 -14.66 -17.98 -21.81
N GLU A 98 -13.45 -18.47 -22.09
CA GLU A 98 -12.26 -17.64 -22.22
C GLU A 98 -12.37 -16.72 -23.44
N ILE A 99 -12.31 -15.41 -23.21
CA ILE A 99 -12.26 -14.39 -24.27
C ILE A 99 -10.83 -14.17 -24.72
N ASN A 100 -9.91 -14.08 -23.76
CA ASN A 100 -8.51 -13.77 -24.01
C ASN A 100 -7.66 -14.19 -22.80
N ARG A 101 -6.35 -14.35 -23.03
CA ARG A 101 -5.35 -14.54 -21.99
C ARG A 101 -4.09 -13.74 -22.24
N LEU A 102 -3.42 -13.39 -21.15
CA LEU A 102 -2.12 -12.74 -21.14
C LEU A 102 -1.16 -13.55 -20.29
N GLU A 103 0.04 -13.79 -20.79
CA GLU A 103 1.11 -14.50 -20.08
C GLU A 103 2.37 -13.63 -20.12
N PHE A 104 3.02 -13.47 -18.96
CA PHE A 104 4.20 -12.63 -18.85
C PHE A 104 5.10 -13.07 -17.70
N HIS A 105 6.41 -13.10 -17.96
CA HIS A 105 7.41 -13.44 -16.94
C HIS A 105 7.85 -12.23 -16.10
N ASN A 106 7.73 -11.02 -16.65
CA ASN A 106 8.07 -9.79 -15.92
C ASN A 106 7.20 -9.65 -14.67
N LEU A 107 7.73 -9.04 -13.62
CA LEU A 107 6.96 -8.78 -12.39
C LEU A 107 6.02 -7.58 -12.50
N GLU A 108 5.92 -6.96 -13.69
CA GLU A 108 4.99 -5.86 -13.97
C GLU A 108 4.42 -6.00 -15.39
N LYS A 109 3.13 -5.74 -15.55
CA LYS A 109 2.48 -5.69 -16.87
C LYS A 109 1.37 -4.65 -16.90
N VAL A 110 1.32 -3.89 -17.99
CA VAL A 110 0.14 -3.06 -18.34
C VAL A 110 -0.76 -3.86 -19.29
N PHE A 111 -2.07 -3.82 -19.02
CA PHE A 111 -3.10 -4.47 -19.82
C PHE A 111 -4.39 -3.63 -19.87
N THR A 112 -5.24 -3.91 -20.84
CA THR A 112 -6.59 -3.32 -20.95
C THR A 112 -7.61 -4.40 -20.62
N PHE A 113 -8.60 -4.09 -19.78
CA PHE A 113 -9.68 -5.04 -19.50
C PHE A 113 -10.58 -5.16 -20.73
N PRO A 114 -10.70 -6.35 -21.34
CA PRO A 114 -11.30 -6.49 -22.67
C PRO A 114 -12.82 -6.30 -22.66
N VAL A 115 -13.36 -5.89 -23.81
CA VAL A 115 -14.82 -5.85 -24.05
C VAL A 115 -15.40 -7.25 -23.95
N GLY A 116 -16.58 -7.38 -23.34
CA GLY A 116 -17.28 -8.66 -23.16
C GLY A 116 -16.84 -9.45 -21.93
N ALA A 117 -15.72 -9.11 -21.30
CA ALA A 117 -15.30 -9.76 -20.07
C ALA A 117 -16.12 -9.28 -18.87
N VAL A 118 -16.56 -10.21 -18.04
CA VAL A 118 -17.26 -9.93 -16.78
C VAL A 118 -16.49 -10.43 -15.56
N HIS A 119 -15.55 -11.36 -15.77
CA HIS A 119 -14.65 -11.83 -14.72
C HIS A 119 -13.28 -12.19 -15.26
N TYR A 120 -12.30 -12.31 -14.36
CA TYR A 120 -10.95 -12.69 -14.70
C TYR A 120 -10.28 -13.49 -13.59
N GLU A 121 -9.30 -14.30 -13.98
CA GLU A 121 -8.45 -15.04 -13.07
C GLU A 121 -7.00 -14.64 -13.26
N ILE A 122 -6.24 -14.67 -12.17
CA ILE A 122 -4.78 -14.51 -12.17
C ILE A 122 -4.17 -15.78 -11.61
N SER A 123 -3.13 -16.31 -12.24
CA SER A 123 -2.38 -17.46 -11.75
C SER A 123 -0.88 -17.22 -11.82
N LEU A 124 -0.13 -17.76 -10.86
CA LEU A 124 1.30 -17.99 -11.03
C LEU A 124 1.47 -19.40 -11.56
N VAL A 125 2.09 -19.54 -12.73
CA VAL A 125 2.22 -20.82 -13.43
C VAL A 125 3.66 -21.28 -13.34
N ASN A 126 3.87 -22.51 -12.89
CA ASN A 126 5.19 -23.09 -12.75
C ASN A 126 5.85 -23.31 -14.11
N THR A 127 7.11 -22.89 -14.26
CA THR A 127 7.99 -23.17 -15.39
C THR A 127 9.36 -23.69 -14.93
N GLY A 128 9.37 -24.50 -13.87
CA GLY A 128 10.59 -25.05 -13.26
C GLY A 128 10.95 -24.41 -11.92
N CYS A 129 10.03 -23.69 -11.28
CA CYS A 129 10.18 -23.14 -9.93
C CYS A 129 10.33 -24.28 -8.93
N THR A 130 11.46 -24.33 -8.23
CA THR A 130 11.65 -25.24 -7.08
C THR A 130 11.24 -24.55 -5.78
N SER A 131 11.46 -23.24 -5.69
CA SER A 131 11.01 -22.42 -4.57
C SER A 131 10.52 -21.03 -5.00
N LEU A 132 9.48 -20.54 -4.33
CA LEU A 132 8.85 -19.25 -4.58
C LEU A 132 8.67 -18.53 -3.24
N ARG A 133 9.20 -17.32 -3.13
CA ARG A 133 8.82 -16.36 -2.09
C ARG A 133 7.84 -15.37 -2.69
N PHE A 134 6.62 -15.35 -2.17
CA PHE A 134 5.56 -14.45 -2.61
C PHE A 134 5.16 -13.50 -1.48
N LYS A 135 5.11 -12.20 -1.76
CA LYS A 135 4.61 -11.19 -0.82
C LYS A 135 3.16 -10.82 -1.12
N ARG A 136 2.88 -10.32 -2.33
CA ARG A 136 1.55 -9.90 -2.81
C ARG A 136 1.57 -9.61 -4.30
N LEU A 137 0.39 -9.48 -4.90
CA LEU A 137 0.19 -8.81 -6.18
C LEU A 137 -0.56 -7.49 -5.96
N GLU A 138 -0.34 -6.52 -6.83
CA GLU A 138 -0.97 -5.21 -6.75
C GLU A 138 -1.57 -4.83 -8.10
N ILE A 139 -2.79 -4.30 -8.11
CA ILE A 139 -3.47 -3.84 -9.33
C ILE A 139 -3.94 -2.40 -9.14
N CYS A 140 -3.59 -1.54 -10.08
CA CYS A 140 -4.01 -0.14 -10.08
C CYS A 140 -4.28 0.38 -11.51
N PRO A 141 -4.96 1.53 -11.66
CA PRO A 141 -5.01 2.23 -12.95
C PRO A 141 -3.60 2.49 -13.50
N ALA A 142 -3.39 2.25 -14.81
CA ALA A 142 -2.07 2.36 -15.43
C ALA A 142 -1.51 3.79 -15.46
N LYS A 143 -2.37 4.80 -15.29
CA LYS A 143 -2.00 6.22 -15.24
C LYS A 143 -1.25 6.63 -13.97
N LEU A 144 -1.32 5.82 -12.90
CA LEU A 144 -0.62 6.12 -11.66
C LEU A 144 0.89 5.94 -11.83
N PRO A 145 1.73 6.71 -11.11
CA PRO A 145 3.18 6.56 -11.18
C PRO A 145 3.62 5.16 -10.74
N ARG A 146 4.81 4.70 -11.15
CA ARG A 146 5.28 3.34 -10.80
C ARG A 146 5.56 3.16 -9.30
N ASN A 147 6.02 4.22 -8.64
CA ASN A 147 6.37 4.23 -7.21
C ASN A 147 5.18 3.92 -6.27
N VAL A 148 3.93 3.92 -6.76
CA VAL A 148 2.77 3.46 -5.95
C VAL A 148 2.93 2.00 -5.47
N HIS A 149 3.81 1.22 -6.10
CA HIS A 149 4.09 -0.17 -5.74
C HIS A 149 5.22 -0.33 -4.70
N GLU A 150 5.76 0.77 -4.17
CA GLU A 150 6.77 0.75 -3.12
C GLU A 150 6.15 0.47 -1.75
N ASN A 151 6.90 -0.21 -0.87
CA ASN A 151 6.47 -0.47 0.50
C ASN A 151 6.52 0.80 1.36
N LEU A 152 7.41 1.74 1.07
CA LEU A 152 7.39 3.08 1.64
C LEU A 152 7.13 4.03 0.48
N TRP A 153 5.96 4.65 0.46
CA TRP A 153 5.51 5.42 -0.70
C TRP A 153 5.40 6.90 -0.37
N PHE A 154 6.28 7.68 -0.98
CA PHE A 154 6.20 9.13 -1.01
C PHE A 154 5.23 9.54 -2.10
N HIS A 155 4.09 10.10 -1.69
CA HIS A 155 3.08 10.62 -2.61
C HIS A 155 3.62 11.83 -3.36
N GLN A 156 2.95 12.20 -4.45
CA GLN A 156 3.26 13.46 -5.13
C GLN A 156 3.07 14.62 -4.15
N PRO A 157 4.08 15.49 -3.95
CA PRO A 157 3.98 16.58 -3.02
C PRO A 157 2.92 17.59 -3.50
N ILE A 158 2.26 18.23 -2.55
CA ILE A 158 1.25 19.25 -2.82
C ILE A 158 1.81 20.61 -2.40
N ASN A 159 1.65 21.61 -3.27
CA ASN A 159 2.16 22.96 -3.11
C ASN A 159 3.66 23.04 -2.73
N SER A 160 4.49 22.24 -3.39
CA SER A 160 5.93 22.14 -3.12
C SER A 160 6.73 23.41 -3.42
N THR A 161 6.12 24.42 -4.06
CA THR A 161 6.75 25.71 -4.36
C THR A 161 6.53 26.75 -3.27
N SER A 162 5.85 26.39 -2.18
CA SER A 162 5.65 27.28 -1.03
C SER A 162 6.96 27.49 -0.26
N ASP A 163 7.17 28.72 0.24
CA ASP A 163 8.28 29.04 1.14
C ASP A 163 8.04 28.58 2.58
N GLN A 164 6.85 28.08 2.89
CA GLN A 164 6.53 27.58 4.21
C GLN A 164 7.14 26.19 4.43
N PRO A 165 7.44 25.80 5.68
CA PRO A 165 7.90 24.45 5.98
C PRO A 165 6.88 23.39 5.54
N VAL A 166 7.37 22.31 4.93
CA VAL A 166 6.53 21.21 4.47
C VAL A 166 5.88 20.48 5.65
N ASN A 167 4.58 20.19 5.52
CA ASN A 167 3.87 19.31 6.45
C ASN A 167 4.03 17.87 5.96
N VAL A 168 4.77 17.05 6.69
CA VAL A 168 5.06 15.66 6.37
C VAL A 168 4.14 14.76 7.18
N VAL A 169 3.08 14.25 6.55
CA VAL A 169 2.15 13.31 7.19
C VAL A 169 2.60 11.88 6.92
N VAL A 170 2.91 11.16 7.99
CA VAL A 170 3.32 9.75 7.96
C VAL A 170 2.17 8.88 8.43
N MET A 171 1.77 7.92 7.58
CA MET A 171 0.59 7.07 7.82
C MET A 171 0.83 5.62 7.41
N HIS A 172 0.07 4.69 8.01
CA HIS A 172 0.01 3.30 7.54
C HIS A 172 -0.96 3.14 6.38
N ASP A 173 -0.59 2.33 5.39
CA ASP A 173 -1.53 1.85 4.40
C ASP A 173 -2.41 0.73 4.97
N PRO A 174 -3.72 0.73 4.67
CA PRO A 174 -4.56 -0.42 4.90
C PRO A 174 -3.99 -1.66 4.20
N LYS A 175 -4.09 -2.81 4.86
CA LYS A 175 -3.53 -4.07 4.36
C LYS A 175 -3.91 -4.38 2.91
N ARG A 176 -5.17 -4.16 2.51
CA ARG A 176 -5.69 -4.61 1.20
C ARG A 176 -5.76 -3.51 0.15
N VAL A 177 -5.60 -2.24 0.54
CA VAL A 177 -5.80 -1.13 -0.40
C VAL A 177 -4.93 0.06 -0.01
N LYS A 178 -4.15 0.56 -0.97
CA LYS A 178 -3.53 1.88 -0.89
C LYS A 178 -4.41 2.90 -1.60
N LYS A 179 -4.32 4.16 -1.20
CA LYS A 179 -5.15 5.25 -1.71
C LYS A 179 -4.29 6.43 -2.10
N THR A 180 -4.66 7.16 -3.15
CA THR A 180 -4.11 8.49 -3.42
C THR A 180 -4.81 9.53 -2.54
N TRP A 181 -4.08 10.54 -2.08
CA TRP A 181 -4.60 11.54 -1.13
C TRP A 181 -4.60 12.98 -1.67
N GLU A 182 -4.63 13.16 -2.99
CA GLU A 182 -4.63 14.48 -3.64
C GLU A 182 -5.70 15.45 -3.11
N ALA A 183 -6.86 14.93 -2.68
CA ALA A 183 -7.95 15.75 -2.15
C ALA A 183 -7.61 16.39 -0.79
N VAL A 184 -6.72 15.78 -0.01
CA VAL A 184 -6.31 16.29 1.32
C VAL A 184 -5.62 17.65 1.19
N GLY A 185 -4.86 17.86 0.11
CA GLY A 185 -4.20 19.14 -0.15
C GLY A 185 -5.17 20.33 -0.20
N LYS A 186 -6.40 20.11 -0.67
CA LYS A 186 -7.43 21.16 -0.70
C LYS A 186 -7.93 21.56 0.69
N MET A 187 -7.80 20.66 1.66
CA MET A 187 -8.21 20.91 3.05
C MET A 187 -7.17 21.73 3.81
N LEU A 188 -5.95 21.87 3.30
CA LEU A 188 -4.82 22.52 3.95
C LEU A 188 -4.62 23.99 3.54
N ASN A 189 -5.60 24.63 2.90
CA ASN A 189 -5.58 26.07 2.59
C ASN A 189 -4.29 26.59 1.92
N GLY A 190 -3.65 25.77 1.08
CA GLY A 190 -2.41 26.14 0.39
C GLY A 190 -1.14 25.89 1.19
N LEU A 191 -1.17 25.13 2.29
CA LEU A 191 0.05 24.67 2.94
C LEU A 191 0.74 23.57 2.12
N PRO A 192 2.09 23.55 2.06
CA PRO A 192 2.83 22.46 1.45
C PRO A 192 2.63 21.16 2.22
N LEU A 193 2.40 20.06 1.51
CA LEU A 193 2.13 18.74 2.09
C LEU A 193 2.91 17.65 1.37
N GLN A 194 3.59 16.82 2.16
CA GLN A 194 4.15 15.54 1.74
C GLN A 194 3.44 14.44 2.53
N ILE A 195 2.79 13.51 1.82
CA ILE A 195 2.25 12.29 2.45
C ILE A 195 3.22 11.15 2.23
N ILE A 196 3.47 10.37 3.28
CA ILE A 196 4.30 9.18 3.25
C ILE A 196 3.46 8.02 3.78
N SER A 197 3.19 7.03 2.93
CA SER A 197 2.44 5.83 3.30
C SER A 197 3.35 4.63 3.51
N ILE A 198 3.15 3.95 4.63
CA ILE A 198 3.90 2.76 5.04
C ILE A 198 3.05 1.53 4.73
N GLY A 199 3.48 0.76 3.76
CA GLY A 199 2.88 -0.51 3.38
C GLY A 199 2.92 -1.51 4.53
N TRP A 200 1.86 -2.30 4.67
CA TRP A 200 1.72 -3.30 5.73
C TRP A 200 2.87 -4.34 5.79
N GLN A 201 3.53 -4.60 4.66
CA GLN A 201 4.71 -5.48 4.55
C GLN A 201 6.05 -4.73 4.58
N TYR A 202 6.09 -3.45 4.95
CA TYR A 202 7.34 -2.72 5.15
C TYR A 202 8.12 -3.33 6.32
N ASP A 203 9.42 -3.53 6.13
CA ASP A 203 10.34 -4.20 7.04
C ASP A 203 11.66 -3.44 7.26
N GLY A 204 11.81 -2.25 6.68
CA GLY A 204 12.99 -1.38 6.87
C GLY A 204 12.94 -0.51 8.13
N ASP A 205 14.04 0.19 8.41
CA ASP A 205 14.09 1.21 9.47
C ASP A 205 13.43 2.50 8.97
N LEU A 206 12.23 2.78 9.46
CA LEU A 206 11.48 3.98 9.08
C LEU A 206 12.14 5.26 9.59
N ALA A 207 12.72 5.26 10.80
CA ALA A 207 13.32 6.46 11.37
C ALA A 207 14.54 6.88 10.56
N GLU A 208 15.44 5.94 10.30
CA GLU A 208 16.64 6.18 9.48
C GLU A 208 16.28 6.66 8.08
N THR A 209 15.28 6.01 7.45
CA THR A 209 14.84 6.39 6.10
C THR A 209 14.27 7.81 6.06
N LEU A 210 13.49 8.21 7.07
CA LEU A 210 12.92 9.56 7.15
C LEU A 210 14.00 10.62 7.42
N ILE A 211 14.97 10.34 8.29
CA ILE A 211 16.10 11.24 8.57
C ILE A 211 16.87 11.52 7.28
N HIS A 212 17.29 10.46 6.59
CA HIS A 212 18.02 10.58 5.35
C HIS A 212 17.20 11.31 4.27
N TRP A 213 15.89 11.07 4.19
CA TRP A 213 15.03 11.80 3.26
C TRP A 213 14.96 13.30 3.58
N LEU A 214 14.82 13.69 4.86
CA LEU A 214 14.79 15.10 5.27
C LEU A 214 16.08 15.83 4.88
N GLU A 215 17.24 15.18 5.08
CA GLU A 215 18.55 15.71 4.69
C GLU A 215 18.67 15.86 3.17
N GLN A 216 18.32 14.81 2.42
CA GLN A 216 18.40 14.82 0.96
C GLN A 216 17.49 15.87 0.31
N GLN A 217 16.32 16.11 0.89
CA GLN A 217 15.35 17.09 0.38
C GLN A 217 15.52 18.49 0.99
N ASN A 218 16.53 18.69 1.85
CA ASN A 218 16.76 19.93 2.60
C ASN A 218 15.53 20.42 3.39
N GLN A 219 14.78 19.50 4.00
CA GLN A 219 13.54 19.75 4.73
C GLN A 219 13.77 19.78 6.26
N LEU A 220 14.84 20.42 6.71
CA LEU A 220 15.26 20.40 8.12
C LEU A 220 14.24 21.07 9.08
N TYR A 221 13.41 21.97 8.58
CA TYR A 221 12.37 22.69 9.34
C TYR A 221 10.97 22.07 9.18
N ALA A 222 10.85 20.88 8.57
CA ALA A 222 9.56 20.25 8.31
C ALA A 222 8.72 20.08 9.57
N HIS A 223 7.41 20.14 9.39
CA HIS A 223 6.46 19.70 10.41
C HIS A 223 6.19 18.22 10.21
N LEU A 224 6.48 17.38 11.19
CA LEU A 224 6.27 15.93 11.12
C LEU A 224 4.97 15.59 11.85
N ILE A 225 4.06 14.95 11.13
CA ILE A 225 2.72 14.61 11.61
C ILE A 225 2.54 13.10 11.54
N SER A 226 2.24 12.47 12.68
CA SER A 226 1.90 11.05 12.75
C SER A 226 0.39 10.86 12.75
N THR A 227 -0.05 9.65 12.38
CA THR A 227 -1.47 9.28 12.41
C THR A 227 -1.79 8.16 13.40
N SER A 228 -0.81 7.71 14.19
CA SER A 228 -0.98 6.66 15.20
C SER A 228 0.14 6.66 16.25
N ALA A 229 -0.16 6.11 17.43
CA ALA A 229 0.75 6.09 18.57
C ALA A 229 2.07 5.33 18.32
N ASP A 230 2.07 4.32 17.45
CA ASP A 230 3.31 3.63 17.06
C ASP A 230 4.22 4.51 16.19
N LEU A 231 3.63 5.37 15.36
CA LEU A 231 4.36 6.35 14.56
C LEU A 231 4.85 7.53 15.41
N ASP A 232 4.14 7.90 16.48
CA ASP A 232 4.60 8.94 17.42
C ASP A 232 6.00 8.62 17.95
N LYS A 233 6.25 7.37 18.33
CA LYS A 233 7.56 6.91 18.81
C LYS A 233 8.65 7.03 17.74
N ILE A 234 8.30 6.82 16.48
CA ILE A 234 9.22 6.91 15.35
C ILE A 234 9.54 8.37 15.06
N LEU A 235 8.54 9.24 14.96
CA LEU A 235 8.75 10.65 14.66
C LEU A 235 9.52 11.37 15.78
N ARG A 236 9.37 10.96 17.04
CA ARG A 236 10.24 11.46 18.13
C ARG A 236 11.71 11.13 17.92
N LYS A 237 12.04 9.93 17.42
CA LYS A 237 13.42 9.57 17.06
C LYS A 237 13.93 10.42 15.90
N VAL A 238 13.11 10.64 14.88
CA VAL A 238 13.44 11.49 13.73
C VAL A 238 13.70 12.93 14.19
N HIS A 239 12.80 13.50 14.99
CA HIS A 239 12.96 14.85 15.54
C HIS A 239 14.21 14.99 16.41
N LYS A 240 14.56 13.98 17.22
CA LYS A 240 15.81 13.99 17.99
C LYS A 240 17.06 14.09 17.10
N ALA A 241 17.02 13.47 15.91
CA ALA A 241 18.11 13.54 14.92
C ALA A 241 18.05 14.81 14.06
N SER A 242 16.86 15.42 13.89
CA SER A 242 16.63 16.67 13.17
C SER A 242 15.87 17.69 14.03
N PRO A 243 16.53 18.33 15.01
CA PRO A 243 15.85 19.11 16.07
C PRO A 243 15.12 20.37 15.60
N GLN A 244 15.36 20.81 14.36
CA GLN A 244 14.67 21.97 13.77
C GLN A 244 13.26 21.65 13.27
N THR A 245 12.90 20.36 13.20
CA THR A 245 11.55 19.93 12.84
C THR A 245 10.55 20.23 13.96
N LYS A 246 9.26 20.35 13.64
CA LYS A 246 8.18 20.43 14.64
C LYS A 246 7.35 19.16 14.62
N LEU A 247 6.74 18.77 15.73
CA LEU A 247 5.93 17.56 15.82
C LEU A 247 4.45 17.85 16.02
N LEU A 248 3.59 17.07 15.35
CA LEU A 248 2.15 16.99 15.65
C LEU A 248 1.78 15.51 15.78
N LEU A 249 1.45 15.09 17.01
CA LEU A 249 1.35 13.68 17.40
C LEU A 249 -0.07 13.29 17.83
N THR A 250 -0.32 11.99 17.97
CA THR A 250 -1.65 11.46 18.33
C THR A 250 -1.88 11.30 19.84
N GLU A 251 -0.83 11.01 20.61
CA GLU A 251 -0.94 10.78 22.06
C GLU A 251 0.10 11.55 22.87
N ALA A 252 -0.32 12.01 24.06
CA ALA A 252 0.56 12.56 25.09
C ALA A 252 1.18 11.43 25.91
N THR A 253 2.49 11.43 26.11
CA THR A 253 3.16 10.60 27.11
C THR A 253 3.41 11.40 28.40
N GLN A 254 3.69 10.72 29.52
CA GLN A 254 3.87 11.39 30.81
C GLN A 254 5.12 12.30 30.88
N ASP A 255 6.14 12.04 30.05
CA ASP A 255 7.31 12.92 29.85
C ASP A 255 6.99 14.17 29.02
N ASP A 256 5.81 14.22 28.39
CA ASP A 256 5.35 15.28 27.49
C ASP A 256 4.62 16.42 28.21
N LYS A 257 5.13 16.89 29.34
CA LYS A 257 4.60 18.12 29.98
C LYS A 257 5.63 19.24 30.11
N LEU A 258 6.82 19.08 29.50
CA LEU A 258 7.98 19.94 29.74
C LEU A 258 8.66 20.50 28.48
N HIS A 259 8.21 20.18 27.25
CA HIS A 259 8.84 20.64 26.00
C HIS A 259 7.85 21.33 25.05
N ILE A 260 8.29 22.43 24.42
CA ILE A 260 7.48 23.44 23.68
C ILE A 260 7.26 23.03 22.19
N ASP A 261 7.87 21.93 21.72
CA ASP A 261 8.05 21.66 20.28
C ASP A 261 7.12 20.60 19.69
N TYR A 262 6.07 20.19 20.41
CA TYR A 262 5.04 19.30 19.87
C TYR A 262 3.63 19.70 20.26
N GLU A 263 2.69 19.37 19.37
CA GLU A 263 1.27 19.51 19.60
C GLU A 263 0.56 18.17 19.45
N ILE A 264 -0.58 18.04 20.11
CA ILE A 264 -1.37 16.80 20.13
C ILE A 264 -2.74 17.12 19.63
N TYR A 265 -3.19 16.40 18.61
CA TYR A 265 -4.57 16.50 18.16
C TYR A 265 -5.36 15.30 18.69
N ALA A 266 -6.59 15.55 19.12
CA ALA A 266 -7.51 14.49 19.50
C ALA A 266 -7.88 13.69 18.23
N SER A 267 -7.14 12.64 17.93
CA SER A 267 -7.63 11.59 17.05
C SER A 267 -8.94 11.09 17.67
N ARG A 268 -10.05 11.10 16.93
CA ARG A 268 -11.30 10.48 17.41
C ARG A 268 -10.95 9.10 17.96
N ASP A 269 -11.48 8.78 19.14
CA ASP A 269 -11.34 7.46 19.75
C ASP A 269 -11.53 6.42 18.65
N ILE A 270 -10.46 5.70 18.33
CA ILE A 270 -10.55 4.55 17.46
C ILE A 270 -11.60 3.68 18.15
N PRO A 271 -12.76 3.38 17.51
CA PRO A 271 -13.78 2.59 18.17
C PRO A 271 -13.14 1.34 18.74
N VAL A 272 -13.57 0.91 19.94
CA VAL A 272 -13.10 -0.33 20.61
C VAL A 272 -13.14 -1.55 19.66
N TRP A 273 -13.87 -1.42 18.55
CA TRP A 273 -13.84 -2.26 17.37
C TRP A 273 -13.22 -1.54 16.15
N SER A 274 -11.90 -1.67 15.96
CA SER A 274 -11.24 -1.32 14.69
C SER A 274 -10.48 -2.51 14.12
N ASN A 275 -10.39 -2.56 12.79
CA ASN A 275 -9.71 -3.62 12.07
C ASN A 275 -8.53 -3.00 11.32
N ALA A 276 -7.35 -3.62 11.39
CA ALA A 276 -6.17 -3.25 10.61
C ALA A 276 -6.40 -3.20 9.08
N ASN A 277 -7.55 -3.70 8.60
CA ASN A 277 -7.97 -3.58 7.22
C ASN A 277 -8.63 -2.24 6.86
N LEU A 278 -9.05 -1.41 7.82
CA LEU A 278 -9.91 -0.24 7.62
C LEU A 278 -9.71 0.79 8.74
N VAL A 279 -8.67 1.61 8.65
CA VAL A 279 -8.68 2.94 9.29
C VAL A 279 -7.96 3.89 8.34
N ASP A 280 -8.73 4.71 7.63
CA ASP A 280 -8.15 5.91 7.01
C ASP A 280 -7.79 6.89 8.14
N PRO A 281 -6.69 7.66 8.03
CA PRO A 281 -6.43 8.74 8.97
C PRO A 281 -7.63 9.66 9.09
N ASP A 282 -7.90 10.20 10.27
CA ASP A 282 -8.92 11.24 10.45
C ASP A 282 -8.43 12.56 9.83
N TRP A 283 -8.53 12.64 8.50
CA TRP A 283 -8.06 13.77 7.74
C TRP A 283 -8.74 15.07 8.16
N ASN A 284 -9.96 15.04 8.69
CA ASN A 284 -10.60 16.24 9.20
C ASN A 284 -9.89 16.76 10.45
N ALA A 285 -9.63 15.89 11.43
CA ALA A 285 -8.91 16.26 12.65
C ALA A 285 -7.47 16.70 12.34
N ILE A 286 -6.76 15.93 11.51
CA ILE A 286 -5.37 16.21 11.12
C ILE A 286 -5.27 17.55 10.40
N THR A 287 -6.09 17.78 9.36
CA THR A 287 -6.01 19.02 8.59
C THR A 287 -6.48 20.23 9.38
N HIS A 288 -7.47 20.06 10.27
CA HIS A 288 -7.88 21.12 11.19
C HIS A 288 -6.74 21.53 12.13
N ALA A 289 -6.03 20.56 12.72
CA ALA A 289 -4.86 20.83 13.55
C ALA A 289 -3.75 21.53 12.76
N ILE A 290 -3.36 20.98 11.59
CA ILE A 290 -2.34 21.58 10.72
C ILE A 290 -2.70 23.05 10.37
N ASN A 291 -3.94 23.31 9.98
CA ASN A 291 -4.39 24.67 9.66
C ASN A 291 -4.41 25.60 10.88
N GLY A 292 -4.81 25.09 12.04
CA GLY A 292 -4.83 25.87 13.29
C GLY A 292 -3.44 26.35 13.70
N LEU A 293 -2.42 25.52 13.47
CA LEU A 293 -1.05 25.79 13.91
C LEU A 293 -0.22 26.55 12.88
N TRP A 294 -0.38 26.20 11.61
CA TRP A 294 0.50 26.66 10.55
C TRP A 294 -0.25 27.32 9.40
N GLY A 295 -1.57 27.20 9.34
CA GLY A 295 -2.43 27.80 8.32
C GLY A 295 -2.68 29.30 8.49
N GLY A 296 -1.90 29.97 9.34
CA GLY A 296 -2.06 31.36 9.74
C GLY A 296 -2.60 32.25 8.62
N VAL A 297 -3.82 32.74 8.81
CA VAL A 297 -4.39 33.81 7.99
C VAL A 297 -3.41 34.98 8.11
N LYS A 298 -2.71 35.32 7.02
CA LYS A 298 -2.24 36.70 6.86
C LYS A 298 -3.51 37.54 6.72
N VAL A 299 -4.07 37.97 7.85
CA VAL A 299 -5.06 39.04 7.86
C VAL A 299 -4.31 40.25 7.30
N LYS A 300 -4.66 40.63 6.07
CA LYS A 300 -4.53 42.01 5.63
C LYS A 300 -5.89 42.65 5.76
#